data_AF-A0A0Q5I7W0-F1
#
_entry.id   AF-A0A0Q5I7W0-F1
#
_cell.length_a   1.000
_cell.length_b   1.000
_cell.length_c   1.000
_cell.angle_alpha   90.00
_cell.angle_beta   90.00
_cell.angle_gamma   90.00
#
_symmetry.space_group_name_H-M   'P 1'
#
loop_
_entity.id
_entity.type
_entity.pdbx_description
1 polymer ?
#
loop_
_entity_poly.entity_id
_entity_poly.type
_entity_poly.pdbx_seq_one_letter_code
_entity_poly.pdbx_strand_id
1 'polypeptide(L)'
;MVNGVPLDVRFEGNAPGGESFSVNEINPAVAEYFDAVMPLLTSLPRKIVAAHRYLAQSFLLEAGSQFSYDYTGERVLNLCKALEALVPDSIVGDIDSIREFLKGWGLSHLETEVFASLKYLRSQLDSAHIAISPIPDSAHRAVARFIGIAEKAVQALLLTAVKKYTSDNSLYPERRLQTNEPTAVKHLAKYDNLIIPRDWAKT
;
A
#
# COMPACT_ATOMS: atom_id res chain seq x y z
N MET A 1 -12.11 -12.35 -2.38
CA MET A 1 -12.90 -13.57 -2.61
C MET A 1 -12.48 -14.58 -1.56
N VAL A 2 -13.43 -15.19 -0.86
CA VAL A 2 -13.22 -16.53 -0.31
C VAL A 2 -14.13 -17.41 -1.16
N ASN A 3 -13.55 -18.21 -2.07
CA ASN A 3 -14.25 -19.17 -2.93
C ASN A 3 -15.19 -18.63 -4.04
N GLY A 4 -14.84 -17.58 -4.78
CA GLY A 4 -15.55 -17.24 -6.04
C GLY A 4 -17.00 -16.74 -5.90
N VAL A 5 -17.38 -16.27 -4.71
CA VAL A 5 -18.66 -15.58 -4.50
C VAL A 5 -18.42 -14.05 -4.51
N PRO A 6 -19.25 -13.26 -5.22
CA PRO A 6 -19.23 -11.80 -5.12
C PRO A 6 -19.30 -11.37 -3.65
N LEU A 7 -18.34 -10.54 -3.22
CA LEU A 7 -18.28 -10.08 -1.84
C LEU A 7 -19.09 -8.78 -1.73
N ASP A 8 -20.36 -8.90 -1.33
CA ASP A 8 -21.15 -7.74 -0.92
C ASP A 8 -20.66 -7.26 0.45
N VAL A 9 -20.02 -6.10 0.49
CA VAL A 9 -19.57 -5.49 1.73
C VAL A 9 -20.73 -4.67 2.28
N ARG A 10 -21.29 -5.09 3.42
CA ARG A 10 -22.23 -4.29 4.22
C ARG A 10 -21.45 -3.57 5.30
N PHE A 11 -21.54 -2.24 5.31
CA PHE A 11 -20.97 -1.44 6.39
C PHE A 11 -22.04 -1.22 7.46
N GLU A 12 -21.91 -1.89 8.61
CA GLU A 12 -22.69 -1.55 9.81
C GLU A 12 -22.01 -0.39 10.53
N GLY A 13 -22.14 0.81 9.98
CA GLY A 13 -21.93 2.04 10.74
C GLY A 13 -23.18 2.39 11.54
N ASN A 14 -23.06 3.24 12.57
CA ASN A 14 -24.20 3.80 13.31
C ASN A 14 -25.13 4.69 12.46
N ALA A 15 -24.95 4.73 11.13
CA ALA A 15 -25.82 5.44 10.21
C ALA A 15 -27.04 4.56 9.87
N PRO A 16 -28.27 5.07 10.04
CA PRO A 16 -29.47 4.33 9.68
C PRO A 16 -29.52 4.17 8.16
N GLY A 17 -29.27 2.96 7.66
CA GLY A 17 -29.37 2.66 6.23
C GLY A 17 -28.25 1.83 5.61
N GLY A 18 -27.24 1.39 6.38
CA GLY A 18 -26.26 0.37 5.99
C GLY A 18 -25.90 0.36 4.50
N GLU A 19 -25.05 1.29 4.06
CA GLU A 19 -24.65 1.35 2.65
C GLU A 19 -23.82 0.11 2.28
N SER A 20 -24.15 -0.48 1.13
CA SER A 20 -23.43 -1.63 0.57
C SER A 20 -22.76 -1.24 -0.74
N PHE A 21 -21.51 -1.62 -0.93
CA PHE A 21 -20.83 -1.52 -2.22
C PHE A 21 -20.15 -2.85 -2.57
N SER A 22 -20.16 -3.18 -3.86
CA SER A 22 -19.55 -4.40 -4.38
C SER A 22 -18.13 -4.11 -4.83
N VAL A 23 -17.19 -4.98 -4.46
CA VAL A 23 -15.81 -4.87 -4.92
C VAL A 23 -15.44 -6.11 -5.71
N ASN A 24 -15.31 -5.94 -7.03
CA ASN A 24 -15.04 -7.02 -7.98
C ASN A 24 -13.74 -7.80 -7.67
N GLU A 25 -13.67 -9.02 -8.23
CA GLU A 25 -12.67 -10.08 -8.01
C GLU A 25 -11.21 -9.64 -8.20
N ILE A 26 -10.27 -10.18 -7.40
CA ILE A 26 -8.84 -9.76 -7.39
C ILE A 26 -7.93 -10.71 -8.19
N ASN A 27 -8.27 -11.99 -8.38
CA ASN A 27 -7.23 -12.97 -8.77
C ASN A 27 -6.77 -12.92 -10.25
N PRO A 28 -7.60 -12.48 -11.22
CA PRO A 28 -7.12 -12.09 -12.56
C PRO A 28 -6.71 -10.60 -12.66
N ALA A 29 -7.35 -9.75 -11.84
CA ALA A 29 -7.17 -8.30 -11.87
C ALA A 29 -5.77 -7.87 -11.39
N VAL A 30 -5.11 -8.65 -10.53
CA VAL A 30 -3.73 -8.38 -10.08
C VAL A 30 -2.73 -8.53 -11.23
N ALA A 31 -2.83 -9.61 -12.03
CA ALA A 31 -1.98 -9.79 -13.20
C ALA A 31 -2.22 -8.69 -14.24
N GLU A 32 -3.49 -8.39 -14.55
CA GLU A 32 -3.87 -7.33 -15.49
C GLU A 32 -3.43 -5.93 -14.99
N TYR A 33 -3.47 -5.70 -13.68
CA TYR A 33 -2.96 -4.50 -13.02
C TYR A 33 -1.44 -4.39 -13.12
N PHE A 34 -0.70 -5.47 -12.83
CA PHE A 34 0.75 -5.51 -12.99
C PHE A 34 1.11 -5.32 -14.46
N ASP A 35 0.42 -5.95 -15.40
CA ASP A 35 0.64 -5.81 -16.84
C ASP A 35 0.35 -4.40 -17.34
N ALA A 36 -0.56 -3.65 -16.72
CA ALA A 36 -0.81 -2.25 -17.05
C ALA A 36 0.28 -1.30 -16.52
N VAL A 37 0.89 -1.60 -15.37
CA VAL A 37 1.85 -0.71 -14.69
C VAL A 37 3.30 -1.06 -15.03
N MET A 38 3.64 -2.35 -15.10
CA MET A 38 4.99 -2.88 -15.34
C MET A 38 5.67 -2.31 -16.59
N PRO A 39 5.00 -2.18 -17.76
CA PRO A 39 5.60 -1.60 -18.95
C PRO A 39 5.95 -0.11 -18.80
N LEU A 40 5.30 0.59 -17.86
CA LEU A 40 5.48 2.02 -17.62
C LEU A 40 6.42 2.30 -16.44
N LEU A 41 6.86 1.30 -15.68
CA LEU A 41 7.62 1.52 -14.43
C LEU A 41 8.91 2.33 -14.61
N THR A 42 9.55 2.30 -15.78
CA THR A 42 10.76 3.09 -16.06
C THR A 42 10.47 4.55 -16.38
N SER A 43 9.24 4.89 -16.80
CA SER A 43 8.80 6.25 -17.13
C SER A 43 7.89 6.89 -16.08
N LEU A 44 7.41 6.10 -15.12
CA LEU A 44 6.60 6.57 -14.00
C LEU A 44 7.46 7.25 -12.92
N PRO A 45 6.89 8.23 -12.19
CA PRO A 45 7.55 8.85 -11.05
C PRO A 45 7.93 7.82 -10.00
N ARG A 46 9.09 8.03 -9.34
CA ARG A 46 9.59 7.14 -8.28
C ARG A 46 8.58 6.86 -7.17
N LYS A 47 7.71 7.83 -6.85
CA LYS A 47 6.62 7.69 -5.86
C LYS A 47 5.58 6.66 -6.27
N ILE A 48 5.12 6.69 -7.52
CA ILE A 48 4.20 5.71 -8.09
C ILE A 48 4.85 4.32 -8.11
N VAL A 49 6.11 4.24 -8.55
CA VAL A 49 6.89 2.99 -8.55
C VAL A 49 7.07 2.43 -7.14
N ALA A 50 7.35 3.29 -6.15
CA ALA A 50 7.47 2.88 -4.76
C ALA A 50 6.15 2.33 -4.20
N ALA A 51 5.04 3.03 -4.45
CA ALA A 51 3.72 2.58 -4.04
C ALA A 51 3.37 1.20 -4.60
N HIS A 52 3.66 0.99 -5.89
CA HIS A 52 3.51 -0.29 -6.56
C HIS A 52 4.33 -1.40 -5.90
N ARG A 53 5.60 -1.14 -5.60
CA ARG A 53 6.49 -2.13 -4.95
C ARG A 53 6.00 -2.51 -3.56
N TYR A 54 5.54 -1.55 -2.76
CA TYR A 54 5.00 -1.85 -1.44
C TYR A 54 3.70 -2.65 -1.52
N LEU A 55 2.81 -2.31 -2.46
CA LEU A 55 1.60 -3.10 -2.70
C LEU A 55 1.93 -4.54 -3.11
N ALA A 56 2.88 -4.72 -4.05
CA ALA A 56 3.35 -6.05 -4.46
C ALA A 56 3.92 -6.85 -3.29
N GLN A 57 4.65 -6.20 -2.39
CA GLN A 57 5.17 -6.84 -1.19
C GLN A 57 4.05 -7.33 -0.26
N SER A 58 2.94 -6.59 -0.13
CA SER A 58 1.76 -7.06 0.63
C SER A 58 1.19 -8.36 0.04
N PHE A 59 1.08 -8.45 -1.29
CA PHE A 59 0.60 -9.67 -1.96
C PHE A 59 1.54 -10.85 -1.81
N LEU A 60 2.86 -10.62 -1.88
CA LEU A 60 3.85 -11.69 -1.66
C LEU A 60 3.79 -12.23 -0.24
N LEU A 61 3.58 -11.36 0.75
CA LEU A 61 3.41 -11.77 2.15
C LEU A 61 2.13 -12.60 2.34
N GLU A 62 1.03 -12.25 1.66
CA GLU A 62 -0.18 -13.07 1.65
C GLU A 62 0.04 -14.43 1.01
N ALA A 63 0.65 -14.47 -0.19
CA ALA A 63 0.89 -15.70 -0.92
C ALA A 63 1.87 -16.65 -0.20
N GLY A 64 2.83 -16.10 0.54
CA GLY A 64 3.78 -16.87 1.35
C GLY A 64 3.27 -17.27 2.74
N SER A 65 2.05 -16.88 3.12
CA SER A 65 1.47 -17.18 4.43
C SER A 65 0.79 -18.55 4.46
N GLN A 66 0.96 -19.30 5.56
CA GLN A 66 0.18 -20.52 5.80
C GLN A 66 -1.17 -20.15 6.43
N PHE A 67 -1.18 -19.13 7.28
CA PHE A 67 -2.36 -18.56 7.91
C PHE A 67 -2.50 -17.08 7.57
N SER A 68 -3.74 -16.61 7.42
CA SER A 68 -4.04 -15.23 7.00
C SER A 68 -3.48 -14.15 7.93
N TYR A 69 -3.10 -14.52 9.16
CA TYR A 69 -2.54 -13.61 10.14
C TYR A 69 -1.01 -13.55 10.17
N ASP A 70 -0.30 -14.48 9.50
CA ASP A 70 1.16 -14.70 9.66
C ASP A 70 2.03 -13.49 9.30
N TYR A 71 1.49 -12.50 8.59
CA TYR A 71 2.20 -11.27 8.25
C TYR A 71 1.31 -10.04 8.35
N THR A 72 0.30 -10.06 9.23
CA THR A 72 -0.70 -8.98 9.35
C THR A 72 -0.05 -7.60 9.51
N GLY A 73 0.91 -7.47 10.44
CA GLY A 73 1.61 -6.22 10.69
C GLY A 73 2.40 -5.74 9.48
N GLU A 74 3.17 -6.63 8.84
CA GLU A 74 3.98 -6.32 7.66
C GLU A 74 3.12 -5.96 6.44
N ARG A 75 1.98 -6.63 6.26
CA ARG A 75 1.01 -6.25 5.20
C ARG A 75 0.46 -4.86 5.45
N VAL A 76 -0.04 -4.57 6.67
CA VAL A 76 -0.54 -3.24 7.03
C VAL A 76 0.53 -2.16 6.84
N LEU A 77 1.77 -2.44 7.25
CA LEU A 77 2.91 -1.54 7.08
C LEU A 77 3.16 -1.24 5.60
N ASN A 78 3.20 -2.27 4.76
CA ASN A 78 3.40 -2.10 3.31
C ASN A 78 2.27 -1.32 2.65
N LEU A 79 1.01 -1.58 3.02
CA LEU A 79 -0.13 -0.81 2.49
C LEU A 79 -0.10 0.65 2.91
N CYS A 80 0.31 0.94 4.15
CA CYS A 80 0.53 2.32 4.58
C CYS A 80 1.65 2.99 3.80
N LYS A 81 2.78 2.32 3.61
CA LYS A 81 3.89 2.87 2.80
C LYS A 81 3.46 3.12 1.35
N ALA A 82 2.59 2.26 0.81
CA ALA A 82 2.02 2.46 -0.52
C ALA A 82 1.14 3.72 -0.58
N LEU A 83 0.23 3.91 0.39
CA LEU A 83 -0.56 5.14 0.53
C LEU A 83 0.33 6.38 0.67
N GLU A 84 1.30 6.33 1.59
CA GLU A 84 2.19 7.46 1.91
C GLU A 84 3.06 7.87 0.72
N ALA A 85 3.44 6.91 -0.12
CA ALA A 85 4.14 7.19 -1.36
C ALA A 85 3.29 7.97 -2.38
N LEU A 86 1.96 7.84 -2.35
CA LEU A 86 1.03 8.48 -3.30
C LEU A 86 0.53 9.85 -2.87
N VAL A 87 0.81 10.26 -1.63
CA VAL A 87 0.44 11.60 -1.13
C VAL A 87 1.66 12.53 -1.08
N PRO A 88 1.47 13.86 -1.08
CA PRO A 88 2.55 14.84 -0.92
C PRO A 88 3.31 14.66 0.41
N ASP A 89 4.63 14.82 0.37
CA ASP A 89 5.49 14.64 1.57
C ASP A 89 5.08 15.59 2.71
N SER A 90 4.55 16.77 2.38
CA SER A 90 4.10 17.79 3.33
C SER A 90 2.91 17.35 4.18
N ILE A 91 2.18 16.31 3.77
CA ILE A 91 0.94 15.87 4.46
C ILE A 91 0.98 14.42 4.93
N VAL A 92 2.04 13.65 4.65
CA VAL A 92 2.14 12.21 4.99
C VAL A 92 1.83 11.91 6.46
N GLY A 93 2.19 12.81 7.38
CA GLY A 93 2.02 12.63 8.82
C GLY A 93 0.63 12.99 9.36
N ASP A 94 -0.20 13.71 8.61
CA ASP A 94 -1.47 14.25 9.07
C ASP A 94 -2.64 13.59 8.32
N ILE A 95 -3.47 12.85 9.07
CA ILE A 95 -4.58 12.11 8.46
C ILE A 95 -5.66 13.02 7.91
N ASP A 96 -5.90 14.19 8.52
CA ASP A 96 -6.95 15.10 8.05
C ASP A 96 -6.52 15.78 6.74
N SER A 97 -5.25 16.17 6.64
CA SER A 97 -4.68 16.63 5.37
C SER A 97 -4.72 15.56 4.29
N ILE A 98 -4.47 14.28 4.61
CA ILE A 98 -4.63 13.16 3.67
C ILE A 98 -6.09 13.03 3.21
N ARG A 99 -7.07 13.12 4.12
CA ARG A 99 -8.50 13.08 3.76
C ARG A 99 -8.85 14.18 2.77
N GLU A 100 -8.46 15.42 3.04
CA GLU A 100 -8.75 16.54 2.14
C GLU A 100 -8.06 16.40 0.78
N PHE A 101 -6.81 15.91 0.76
CA PHE A 101 -6.11 15.60 -0.48
C PHE A 101 -6.84 14.55 -1.33
N LEU A 102 -7.27 13.45 -0.70
CA LEU A 102 -7.97 12.36 -1.38
C LEU A 102 -9.37 12.77 -1.85
N LYS A 103 -10.08 13.62 -1.09
CA LYS A 103 -11.32 14.25 -1.56
C LYS A 103 -11.08 15.10 -2.81
N GLY A 104 -9.99 15.87 -2.84
CA GLY A 104 -9.56 16.62 -4.03
C GLY A 104 -9.25 15.72 -5.24
N TRP A 105 -9.03 14.42 -5.01
CA TRP A 105 -8.86 13.41 -6.05
C TRP A 105 -10.17 12.75 -6.49
N GLY A 106 -11.30 13.15 -5.92
CA GLY A 106 -12.63 12.64 -6.25
C GLY A 106 -13.03 11.38 -5.48
N LEU A 107 -12.29 11.02 -4.42
CA LEU A 107 -12.66 9.89 -3.58
C LEU A 107 -13.84 10.27 -2.67
N SER A 108 -14.75 9.33 -2.50
CA SER A 108 -15.87 9.41 -1.57
C SER A 108 -15.39 9.41 -0.11
N HIS A 109 -16.26 9.86 0.79
CA HIS A 109 -15.97 9.85 2.22
C HIS A 109 -15.61 8.44 2.72
N LEU A 110 -16.38 7.42 2.32
CA LEU A 110 -16.12 6.04 2.70
C LEU A 110 -14.74 5.54 2.24
N GLU A 111 -14.33 5.85 1.01
CA GLU A 111 -13.01 5.49 0.51
C GLU A 111 -11.90 6.19 1.31
N THR A 112 -12.08 7.47 1.66
CA THR A 112 -11.12 8.19 2.51
C THR A 112 -11.01 7.57 3.91
N GLU A 113 -12.11 7.08 4.49
CA GLU A 113 -12.09 6.44 5.81
C GLU A 113 -11.42 5.06 5.80
N VAL A 114 -11.36 4.37 4.66
CA VAL A 114 -10.54 3.15 4.54
C VAL A 114 -9.06 3.48 4.77
N PHE A 115 -8.55 4.56 4.17
CA PHE A 115 -7.15 4.98 4.35
C PHE A 115 -6.87 5.50 5.76
N ALA A 116 -7.82 6.20 6.37
CA ALA A 116 -7.72 6.63 7.76
C ALA A 116 -7.67 5.43 8.73
N SER A 117 -8.56 4.47 8.52
CA SER A 117 -8.60 3.22 9.29
C SER A 117 -7.31 2.42 9.11
N LEU A 118 -6.71 2.44 7.92
CA LEU A 118 -5.44 1.77 7.64
C LEU A 118 -4.28 2.41 8.42
N LYS A 119 -4.18 3.75 8.45
CA LYS A 119 -3.16 4.43 9.28
C LYS A 119 -3.38 4.22 10.77
N TYR A 120 -4.64 4.21 11.22
CA TYR A 120 -4.97 3.89 12.61
C TYR A 120 -4.53 2.46 12.95
N LEU A 121 -4.86 1.48 12.10
CA LEU A 121 -4.45 0.09 12.30
C LEU A 121 -2.91 -0.02 12.33
N ARG A 122 -2.20 0.70 11.47
CA ARG A 122 -0.73 0.77 11.52
C ARG A 122 -0.25 1.31 12.87
N SER A 123 -0.80 2.38 13.42
CA SER A 123 -0.32 2.90 14.71
C SER A 123 -0.50 1.91 15.87
N GLN A 124 -1.43 0.97 15.75
CA GLN A 124 -1.62 -0.11 16.72
C GLN A 124 -0.67 -1.31 16.51
N LEU A 125 -0.16 -1.50 15.28
CA LEU A 125 0.71 -2.62 14.91
C LEU A 125 2.19 -2.24 14.77
N ASP A 126 2.50 -0.97 14.51
CA ASP A 126 3.83 -0.37 14.34
C ASP A 126 4.46 -0.07 15.71
N SER A 127 4.55 -1.11 16.54
CA SER A 127 5.29 -1.08 17.79
C SER A 127 6.61 -1.82 17.62
N ALA A 128 7.69 -1.06 17.42
CA ALA A 128 9.04 -1.43 17.89
C ALA A 128 9.08 -1.70 19.42
N HIS A 129 7.95 -1.60 20.11
CA HIS A 129 7.74 -2.02 21.48
C HIS A 129 7.27 -3.47 21.46
N ILE A 130 8.19 -4.37 21.82
CA ILE A 130 8.01 -5.81 22.02
C ILE A 130 6.88 -6.17 23.01
N ALA A 131 6.28 -5.17 23.67
CA ALA A 131 5.12 -5.35 24.51
C ALA A 131 3.82 -5.18 23.72
N ILE A 132 3.26 -6.31 23.27
CA ILE A 132 1.81 -6.56 23.33
C ILE A 132 0.95 -5.62 22.47
N SER A 133 0.57 -6.10 21.29
CA SER A 133 -0.86 -6.14 20.97
C SER A 133 -1.15 -7.31 20.02
N PRO A 134 -1.27 -8.54 20.54
CA PRO A 134 -1.90 -9.60 19.75
C PRO A 134 -3.32 -9.13 19.48
N ILE A 135 -3.61 -8.83 18.21
CA ILE A 135 -4.99 -8.67 17.75
C ILE A 135 -5.79 -9.82 18.36
N PRO A 136 -6.87 -9.59 19.13
CA PRO A 136 -7.62 -10.69 19.71
C PRO A 136 -8.07 -11.68 18.63
N ASP A 137 -8.14 -12.97 18.94
CA ASP A 137 -8.66 -14.01 18.03
C ASP A 137 -10.00 -13.65 17.40
N SER A 138 -10.86 -12.96 18.17
CA SER A 138 -12.14 -12.44 17.69
C SER A 138 -12.01 -11.33 16.64
N ALA A 139 -10.94 -10.54 16.69
CA ALA A 139 -10.66 -9.41 15.81
C ALA A 139 -9.82 -9.80 14.58
N HIS A 140 -9.07 -10.91 14.61
CA HIS A 140 -8.24 -11.36 13.48
C HIS A 140 -9.01 -11.48 12.17
N ARG A 141 -10.24 -12.03 12.21
CA ARG A 141 -11.10 -12.13 11.02
C ARG A 141 -11.55 -10.77 10.49
N ALA A 142 -11.83 -9.82 11.37
CA ALA A 142 -12.22 -8.47 10.97
C ALA A 142 -11.05 -7.73 10.33
N VAL A 143 -9.86 -7.84 10.93
CA VAL A 143 -8.62 -7.25 10.41
C VAL A 143 -8.26 -7.84 9.05
N ALA A 144 -8.30 -9.17 8.90
CA ALA A 144 -8.01 -9.82 7.61
C ALA A 144 -8.99 -9.36 6.50
N ARG A 145 -10.29 -9.24 6.81
CA ARG A 145 -11.26 -8.68 5.85
C ARG A 145 -10.95 -7.23 5.50
N PHE A 146 -10.63 -6.41 6.49
CA PHE A 146 -10.28 -5.01 6.29
C PHE A 146 -9.01 -4.85 5.43
N ILE A 147 -7.97 -5.65 5.65
CA ILE A 147 -6.75 -5.63 4.85
C ILE A 147 -7.06 -5.86 3.37
N GLY A 148 -7.92 -6.84 3.06
CA GLY A 148 -8.37 -7.07 1.69
C GLY A 148 -9.11 -5.88 1.08
N ILE A 149 -9.86 -5.10 1.87
CA ILE A 149 -10.51 -3.85 1.41
C ILE A 149 -9.46 -2.77 1.17
N ALA A 150 -8.54 -2.57 2.12
CA ALA A 150 -7.46 -1.59 2.04
C ALA A 150 -6.55 -1.85 0.83
N GLU A 151 -6.23 -3.11 0.54
CA GLU A 151 -5.48 -3.51 -0.65
C GLU A 151 -6.14 -3.08 -1.96
N LYS A 152 -7.45 -3.30 -2.08
CA LYS A 152 -8.19 -2.86 -3.27
C LYS A 152 -8.25 -1.34 -3.38
N ALA A 153 -8.42 -0.65 -2.24
CA ALA A 153 -8.42 0.81 -2.21
C ALA A 153 -7.05 1.38 -2.64
N VAL A 154 -5.93 0.81 -2.15
CA VAL A 154 -4.58 1.20 -2.57
C VAL A 154 -4.33 0.91 -4.05
N GLN A 155 -4.78 -0.23 -4.57
CA GLN A 155 -4.74 -0.54 -6.02
C GLN A 155 -5.44 0.54 -6.85
N ALA A 156 -6.68 0.89 -6.47
CA ALA A 156 -7.48 1.90 -7.16
C ALA A 156 -6.82 3.30 -7.09
N LEU A 157 -6.28 3.66 -5.93
CA LEU A 157 -5.57 4.92 -5.75
C LEU A 157 -4.31 4.99 -6.61
N LEU A 158 -3.56 3.89 -6.72
CA LEU A 158 -2.38 3.80 -7.55
C LEU A 158 -2.70 3.88 -9.04
N LEU A 159 -3.76 3.19 -9.51
CA LEU A 159 -4.26 3.38 -10.89
C LEU A 159 -4.68 4.83 -11.14
N THR A 160 -5.34 5.47 -10.17
CA THR A 160 -5.71 6.89 -10.26
C THR A 160 -4.50 7.80 -10.35
N ALA A 161 -3.45 7.52 -9.56
CA ALA A 161 -2.18 8.24 -9.64
C ALA A 161 -1.50 8.10 -11.00
N VAL A 162 -1.46 6.88 -11.57
CA VAL A 162 -0.92 6.62 -12.91
C VAL A 162 -1.70 7.42 -13.95
N LYS A 163 -3.04 7.33 -13.95
CA LYS A 163 -3.91 8.08 -14.88
C LYS A 163 -3.70 9.59 -14.77
N LYS A 164 -3.68 10.12 -13.55
CA LYS A 164 -3.44 11.54 -13.29
C LYS A 164 -2.05 11.97 -13.78
N TYR A 165 -1.00 11.20 -13.51
CA TYR A 165 0.33 11.49 -14.04
C TYR A 165 0.34 11.52 -15.58
N THR A 166 -0.24 10.50 -16.23
CA THR A 166 -0.30 10.47 -17.70
C THR A 166 -1.08 11.63 -18.32
N SER A 167 -1.97 12.28 -17.56
CA SER A 167 -2.75 13.43 -17.99
C SER A 167 -2.14 14.78 -17.57
N ASP A 168 -1.44 14.81 -16.44
CA ASP A 168 -0.84 15.99 -15.83
C ASP A 168 0.39 15.59 -14.97
N ASN A 169 1.58 15.88 -15.48
CA ASN A 169 2.85 15.56 -14.82
C ASN A 169 3.15 16.45 -13.59
N SER A 170 2.38 17.51 -13.33
CA SER A 170 2.67 18.48 -12.27
C SER A 170 2.50 17.94 -10.85
N LEU A 171 1.70 16.87 -10.68
CA LEU A 171 1.39 16.26 -9.37
C LEU A 171 2.58 15.52 -8.75
N TYR A 172 3.51 15.04 -9.58
CA TYR A 172 4.68 14.30 -9.15
C TYR A 172 5.94 14.92 -9.75
N PRO A 173 6.34 16.11 -9.28
CA PRO A 173 7.51 16.77 -9.81
C PRO A 173 8.74 15.85 -9.66
N GLU A 174 9.57 15.80 -10.70
CA GLU A 174 10.85 15.10 -10.60
C GLU A 174 11.63 15.68 -9.42
N ARG A 175 11.90 14.84 -8.41
CA ARG A 175 12.79 15.24 -7.32
C ARG A 175 14.18 15.44 -7.95
N ARG A 176 14.57 16.71 -8.13
CA ARG A 176 16.00 17.03 -8.31
C ARG A 176 16.69 16.53 -7.07
N LEU A 177 17.61 15.57 -7.24
CA LEU A 177 18.47 15.08 -6.17
C LEU A 177 19.29 16.27 -5.65
N GLN A 178 18.78 16.98 -4.66
CA GLN A 178 19.60 17.82 -3.79
C GLN A 178 20.27 16.88 -2.80
N THR A 179 21.30 16.18 -3.27
CA THR A 179 22.14 15.39 -2.40
C THR A 179 23.32 16.25 -1.95
N ASN A 180 23.25 16.78 -0.73
CA ASN A 180 24.43 16.69 0.12
C ASN A 180 24.64 15.19 0.31
N GLU A 181 25.73 14.63 -0.23
CA GLU A 181 25.99 13.18 -0.19
C GLU A 181 25.75 12.64 1.23
N PRO A 182 24.67 11.87 1.44
CA PRO A 182 24.40 11.29 2.75
C PRO A 182 25.53 10.32 3.09
N THR A 183 25.96 10.28 4.35
CA THR A 183 26.97 9.34 4.87
C THR A 183 26.73 7.89 4.43
N ALA A 184 25.46 7.51 4.22
CA ALA A 184 25.06 6.22 3.67
C ALA A 184 25.60 5.95 2.25
N VAL A 185 25.59 6.94 1.34
CA VAL A 185 26.10 6.76 -0.03
C VAL A 185 27.62 6.54 -0.02
N LYS A 186 28.35 7.31 0.80
CA LYS A 186 29.79 7.10 1.01
C LYS A 186 30.09 5.72 1.60
N HIS A 187 29.23 5.24 2.50
CA HIS A 187 29.34 3.90 3.05
C HIS A 187 29.06 2.80 2.02
N LEU A 188 28.17 3.05 1.05
CA LEU A 188 27.85 2.10 -0.02
C LEU A 188 28.94 2.02 -1.09
N ALA A 189 29.63 3.12 -1.38
CA ALA A 189 30.68 3.18 -2.41
C ALA A 189 31.81 2.15 -2.23
N LYS A 190 32.07 1.70 -0.98
CA LYS A 190 33.06 0.64 -0.71
C LYS A 190 32.68 -0.73 -1.30
N TYR A 191 31.43 -0.91 -1.72
CA TYR A 191 30.91 -2.13 -2.33
C TYR A 191 30.81 -2.05 -3.86
N ASP A 192 31.13 -0.91 -4.49
CA ASP A 192 30.97 -0.73 -5.95
C ASP A 192 31.83 -1.73 -6.76
N ASN A 193 32.92 -2.20 -6.17
CA ASN A 193 33.82 -3.20 -6.78
C ASN A 193 33.72 -4.58 -6.11
N LEU A 194 32.68 -4.84 -5.33
CA LEU A 194 32.49 -6.14 -4.69
C LEU A 194 32.16 -7.21 -5.75
N ILE A 195 33.10 -8.13 -5.97
CA ILE A 195 32.88 -9.30 -6.82
C ILE A 195 32.10 -10.32 -6.01
N ILE A 196 30.82 -10.54 -6.34
CA ILE A 196 30.00 -11.57 -5.70
C ILE A 196 30.48 -12.95 -6.19
N PRO A 197 30.91 -13.86 -5.30
CA PRO A 197 31.38 -15.19 -5.70
C PRO A 197 30.27 -16.00 -6.40
N ARG A 198 30.62 -16.66 -7.52
CA ARG A 198 29.65 -17.40 -8.37
C ARG A 198 29.03 -18.63 -7.68
N ASP A 199 29.69 -19.14 -6.65
CA ASP A 199 29.32 -20.28 -5.83
C ASP A 199 28.21 -19.96 -4.81
N TRP A 200 27.89 -18.68 -4.58
CA TRP A 200 26.77 -18.28 -3.73
C TRP A 200 25.39 -18.51 -4.37
N ALA A 201 25.33 -18.78 -5.68
CA ALA A 201 24.08 -19.03 -6.41
C ALA A 201 23.65 -20.52 -6.45
N LYS A 202 24.32 -21.40 -5.67
CA LYS A 202 24.13 -22.87 -5.73
C LYS A 202 23.41 -23.48 -4.51
N THR A 203 22.83 -22.67 -3.62
CA THR A 203 21.95 -23.13 -2.53
C THR A 203 20.49 -22.93 -2.90
#